data_AF-A0A3L2LEZ1-F1
#
_entry.id   AF-A0A3L2LEZ1-F1
#
_cell.length_a   1.000
_cell.length_b   1.000
_cell.length_c   1.000
_cell.angle_alpha   90.00
_cell.angle_beta   90.00
_cell.angle_gamma   90.00
#
_symmetry.space_group_name_H-M   'P 1'
#
loop_
_entity.id
_entity.type
_entity.pdbx_description
1 polymer ?
#
loop_
_entity_poly.entity_id
_entity_poly.type
_entity_poly.pdbx_seq_one_letter_code
_entity_poly.pdbx_strand_id
1 'polypeptide(L)'
;MEYPDIRGDISVRYVFNGSNGVAILRGKITDNNGENLAVNQNVWFTFTRKDDDYFMESGNVASSSGGTNIHPLLARTLPDFFLKPKEPFYFSILRLNSSTWQFYTSRSPSVFCQR
;
A
#
# COMPACT_ATOMS: atom_id res chain seq x y z
N MET A 1 2.87 11.73 18.61
CA MET A 1 3.04 10.26 18.49
C MET A 1 4.28 10.08 17.64
N GLU A 2 5.40 9.67 18.23
CA GLU A 2 6.61 9.36 17.46
C GLU A 2 6.33 8.13 16.60
N TYR A 3 6.47 8.28 15.29
CA TYR A 3 6.52 7.13 14.40
C TYR A 3 7.95 6.60 14.50
N PRO A 4 8.18 5.40 15.05
CA PRO A 4 9.52 4.85 15.08
C PRO A 4 10.06 4.78 13.64
N ASP A 5 11.32 5.14 13.46
CA ASP A 5 11.98 4.99 12.16
C ASP A 5 11.95 3.51 11.76
N ILE A 6 11.20 3.20 10.71
CA ILE A 6 11.11 1.86 10.14
C ILE A 6 11.78 1.92 8.77
N ARG A 7 12.76 1.04 8.55
CA ARG A 7 13.43 0.94 7.24
C ARG A 7 12.77 -0.17 6.43
N GLY A 8 12.17 0.20 5.31
CA GLY A 8 11.57 -0.74 4.37
C GLY A 8 12.26 -0.68 3.03
N ASP A 9 12.64 -1.85 2.51
CA ASP A 9 12.97 -2.04 1.10
C ASP A 9 11.81 -2.82 0.48
N ILE A 10 10.88 -2.09 -0.14
CA ILE A 10 9.60 -2.62 -0.62
C ILE A 10 9.37 -2.19 -2.06
N SER A 11 9.08 -3.17 -2.90
CA SER A 11 8.58 -2.98 -4.25
C SER A 11 7.07 -3.19 -4.27
N VAL A 12 6.35 -2.34 -5.00
CA VAL A 12 4.92 -2.47 -5.26
C VAL A 12 4.68 -2.46 -6.75
N ARG A 13 3.98 -3.47 -7.26
CA ARG A 13 3.53 -3.54 -8.65
C ARG A 13 2.02 -3.57 -8.71
N TYR A 14 1.44 -2.63 -9.43
CA TYR A 14 0.01 -2.61 -9.75
C TYR A 14 -0.23 -3.19 -11.14
N VAL A 15 -1.23 -4.06 -11.25
CA VAL A 15 -1.74 -4.60 -12.51
C VAL A 15 -3.24 -4.33 -12.57
N PHE A 16 -3.69 -3.64 -13.62
CA PHE A 16 -5.10 -3.27 -13.81
C PHE A 16 -5.69 -4.07 -14.97
N ASN A 17 -6.91 -4.57 -14.79
CA ASN A 17 -7.67 -5.33 -15.80
C ASN A 17 -9.18 -5.04 -15.68
N GLY A 18 -9.70 -4.21 -16.58
CA GLY A 18 -11.10 -3.75 -16.50
C GLY A 18 -11.35 -2.93 -15.23
N SER A 19 -12.31 -3.34 -14.41
CA SER A 19 -12.62 -2.74 -13.10
C SER A 19 -11.93 -3.46 -11.92
N ASN A 20 -11.03 -4.40 -12.19
CA ASN A 20 -10.33 -5.20 -11.19
C ASN A 20 -8.81 -5.03 -11.33
N GLY A 21 -8.07 -5.32 -10.27
CA GLY A 21 -6.62 -5.31 -10.32
C GLY A 21 -5.98 -6.15 -9.22
N VAL A 22 -4.66 -6.21 -9.26
CA VAL A 22 -3.85 -6.80 -8.21
C VAL A 22 -2.65 -5.91 -7.89
N ALA A 23 -2.42 -5.66 -6.60
CA ALA A 23 -1.22 -5.05 -6.08
C ALA A 23 -0.33 -6.15 -5.48
N ILE A 24 0.91 -6.23 -5.96
CA ILE A 24 1.89 -7.23 -5.58
C ILE A 24 2.99 -6.53 -4.80
N LEU A 25 3.13 -6.86 -3.52
CA LEU A 25 4.11 -6.25 -2.62
C LEU A 25 5.18 -7.28 -2.27
N ARG A 26 6.43 -6.94 -2.50
CA ARG A 26 7.59 -7.78 -2.18
C ARG A 26 8.66 -6.95 -1.51
N GLY A 27 9.31 -7.49 -0.49
CA GLY A 27 10.41 -6.81 0.17
C GLY A 27 10.64 -7.28 1.59
N LYS A 28 11.25 -6.40 2.37
CA LYS A 28 11.49 -6.59 3.80
C LYS A 28 11.35 -5.28 4.56
N ILE A 29 10.96 -5.40 5.81
CA ILE A 29 10.93 -4.30 6.78
C ILE A 29 11.85 -4.68 7.93
N THR A 30 12.63 -3.71 8.38
CA THR A 30 13.50 -3.82 9.56
C THR A 30 13.07 -2.79 10.59
N ASP A 31 12.80 -3.24 11.82
CA ASP A 31 12.54 -2.35 12.94
C ASP A 31 13.85 -1.85 13.59
N ASN A 32 13.76 -0.93 14.56
CA ASN A 32 14.93 -0.40 15.25
C ASN A 32 15.65 -1.43 16.14
N ASN A 33 14.99 -2.54 16.48
CA ASN A 33 15.57 -3.64 17.24
C ASN A 33 16.28 -4.67 16.33
N GLY A 34 16.27 -4.45 15.01
CA GLY A 34 16.86 -5.35 14.02
C GLY A 34 15.96 -6.52 13.63
N GLU A 35 14.69 -6.54 14.06
CA GLU A 35 13.71 -7.52 13.61
C GLU A 35 13.46 -7.36 12.11
N ASN A 36 13.73 -8.41 11.35
CA ASN A 36 13.53 -8.44 9.90
C ASN A 36 12.28 -9.23 9.55
N LEU A 37 11.36 -8.60 8.84
CA LEU A 37 10.12 -9.22 8.41
C LEU A 37 9.96 -9.13 6.91
N ALA A 38 9.67 -10.27 6.29
CA ALA A 38 9.37 -10.33 4.87
C ALA A 38 8.00 -9.69 4.56
N VAL A 39 7.96 -8.87 3.51
CA VAL A 39 6.74 -8.35 2.91
C VAL A 39 6.44 -9.19 1.68
N ASN A 40 5.30 -9.88 1.67
CA ASN A 40 4.90 -10.74 0.55
C ASN A 40 3.38 -10.80 0.39
N GLN A 41 2.77 -9.67 0.06
CA GLN A 41 1.31 -9.54 -0.07
C GLN A 41 0.88 -9.56 -1.54
N ASN A 42 -0.20 -10.26 -1.82
CA ASN A 42 -0.97 -10.15 -3.05
C ASN A 42 -2.36 -9.63 -2.68
N VAL A 43 -2.70 -8.46 -3.21
CA VAL A 43 -3.93 -7.74 -2.86
C VAL A 43 -4.76 -7.62 -4.13
N TRP A 44 -5.80 -8.43 -4.25
CA TRP A 44 -6.79 -8.21 -5.29
C TRP A 44 -7.66 -7.03 -4.89
N PHE A 45 -8.04 -6.20 -5.85
CA PHE A 45 -8.88 -5.03 -5.59
C PHE A 45 -9.83 -4.77 -6.74
N THR A 46 -10.95 -4.11 -6.43
CA THR A 46 -11.78 -3.43 -7.42
C THR A 46 -11.40 -1.96 -7.46
N PHE A 47 -11.67 -1.27 -8.57
CA PHE A 47 -11.43 0.15 -8.65
C PHE A 47 -12.39 0.88 -9.57
N THR A 48 -12.65 2.14 -9.22
CA THR A 48 -13.26 3.13 -10.12
C THR A 48 -12.19 4.16 -10.47
N ARG A 49 -12.10 4.50 -11.77
CA ARG A 49 -11.17 5.52 -12.26
C ARG A 49 -11.93 6.77 -12.68
N LYS A 50 -11.44 7.93 -12.27
CA LYS A 50 -11.83 9.24 -12.78
C LYS A 50 -10.55 10.01 -13.12
N ASP A 51 -10.31 10.21 -14.41
CA ASP A 51 -9.08 10.86 -14.92
C ASP A 51 -7.80 10.17 -14.41
N ASP A 52 -7.02 10.83 -13.56
CA ASP A 52 -5.79 10.29 -12.98
C ASP A 52 -6.02 9.64 -11.61
N ASP A 53 -7.24 9.72 -11.08
CA ASP A 53 -7.61 9.26 -9.76
C ASP A 53 -8.23 7.86 -9.78
N TYR A 54 -7.71 7.00 -8.91
CA TYR A 54 -8.15 5.62 -8.71
C TYR A 54 -8.66 5.49 -7.28
N PHE A 55 -9.96 5.21 -7.16
CA PHE A 55 -10.59 4.80 -5.92
C PHE A 55 -10.64 3.29 -5.89
N MET A 56 -9.79 2.68 -5.08
CA MET A 56 -9.67 1.22 -4.95
C MET A 56 -10.31 0.73 -3.66
N GLU A 57 -10.80 -0.50 -3.68
CA GLU A 57 -11.21 -1.24 -2.49
C GLU A 57 -10.52 -2.61 -2.51
N SER A 58 -9.83 -2.96 -1.41
CA SER A 58 -9.20 -4.27 -1.31
C SER A 58 -10.25 -5.38 -1.25
N GLY A 59 -10.04 -6.42 -2.02
CA GLY A 59 -10.78 -7.67 -1.98
C GLY A 59 -10.00 -8.69 -1.16
N ASN A 60 -9.58 -9.79 -1.80
CA ASN A 60 -8.75 -10.80 -1.15
C ASN A 60 -7.33 -10.26 -0.92
N VAL A 61 -6.84 -10.37 0.31
CA VAL A 61 -5.43 -10.11 0.67
C VAL A 61 -4.81 -11.43 1.12
N ALA A 62 -3.86 -11.91 0.32
CA ALA A 62 -3.13 -13.14 0.63
C ALA A 62 -1.65 -12.82 0.89
N SER A 63 -1.18 -13.21 2.08
CA SER A 63 0.25 -13.35 2.31
C SER A 63 0.73 -14.65 1.67
N SER A 64 1.82 -14.62 0.90
CA SER A 64 2.38 -15.86 0.34
C SER A 64 2.90 -16.83 1.41
N SER A 65 3.05 -16.37 2.67
CA SER A 65 3.41 -17.22 3.80
C SER A 65 2.24 -18.01 4.37
N GLY A 66 1.01 -17.84 3.85
CA GLY A 66 -0.18 -18.59 4.25
C GLY A 66 -0.74 -18.26 5.63
N GLY A 67 -0.08 -17.36 6.38
CA GLY A 67 -0.56 -16.89 7.67
C GLY A 67 -1.71 -15.89 7.53
N THR A 68 -2.80 -16.12 8.27
CA THR A 68 -3.95 -15.21 8.36
C THR A 68 -3.74 -14.09 9.38
N ASN A 69 -2.74 -14.22 10.25
CA ASN A 69 -2.43 -13.22 11.27
C ASN A 69 -1.48 -12.15 10.71
N ILE A 70 -1.94 -10.90 10.73
CA ILE A 70 -1.13 -9.75 10.34
C ILE A 70 -0.10 -9.48 11.43
N HIS A 71 1.19 -9.53 11.07
CA HIS A 71 2.26 -9.22 12.01
C HIS A 71 2.16 -7.76 12.49
N PRO A 72 2.34 -7.46 13.79
CA PRO A 72 2.26 -6.10 14.31
C PRO A 72 3.16 -5.09 13.58
N LEU A 73 4.35 -5.52 13.17
CA LEU A 73 5.28 -4.68 12.40
C LEU A 73 4.72 -4.31 11.01
N LEU A 74 4.02 -5.22 10.33
CA LEU A 74 3.35 -4.91 9.06
C LEU A 74 2.20 -3.92 9.29
N ALA A 75 1.37 -4.16 10.30
CA ALA A 75 0.23 -3.31 10.64
C ALA A 75 0.63 -1.86 10.95
N ARG A 76 1.82 -1.64 11.53
CA ARG A 76 2.34 -0.30 11.82
C ARG A 76 3.00 0.37 10.61
N THR A 77 3.46 -0.40 9.63
CA THR A 77 4.26 0.11 8.51
C THR A 77 3.42 0.33 7.25
N LEU A 78 2.57 -0.64 6.91
CA LEU A 78 1.82 -0.65 5.67
C LEU A 78 0.39 -0.12 5.88
N PRO A 79 -0.18 0.60 4.91
CA PRO A 79 -1.61 0.87 4.87
C PRO A 79 -2.46 -0.40 4.97
N ASP A 80 -3.61 -0.30 5.64
CA ASP A 80 -4.55 -1.42 5.84
C ASP A 80 -5.03 -2.03 4.52
N PHE A 81 -5.10 -1.25 3.43
CA PHE A 81 -5.36 -1.74 2.07
C PHE A 81 -4.50 -2.94 1.66
N PHE A 82 -3.25 -3.00 2.11
CA PHE A 82 -2.34 -4.09 1.76
C PHE A 82 -2.42 -5.28 2.71
N LEU A 83 -3.23 -5.19 3.78
CA LEU A 83 -3.22 -6.12 4.90
C LEU A 83 -4.60 -6.75 5.14
N LYS A 84 -5.69 -6.01 4.86
CA LYS A 84 -7.06 -6.39 5.19
C LYS A 84 -7.97 -6.25 3.97
N PRO A 85 -9.03 -7.09 3.87
CA PRO A 85 -10.08 -6.93 2.88
C PRO A 85 -11.01 -5.76 3.20
N LYS A 86 -11.69 -5.23 2.18
CA LYS A 86 -12.68 -4.14 2.25
C LYS A 86 -12.14 -2.81 2.74
N GLU A 87 -10.86 -2.55 2.49
CA GLU A 87 -10.22 -1.30 2.87
C GLU A 87 -10.14 -0.38 1.66
N PRO A 88 -10.54 0.89 1.80
CA PRO A 88 -10.44 1.87 0.73
C PRO A 88 -8.99 2.31 0.55
N PHE A 89 -8.62 2.64 -0.69
CA PHE A 89 -7.33 3.21 -1.01
C PHE A 89 -7.44 4.18 -2.17
N TYR A 90 -6.99 5.40 -1.95
CA TYR A 90 -6.91 6.40 -3.00
C TYR A 90 -5.49 6.44 -3.57
N PHE A 91 -5.43 6.40 -4.90
CA PHE A 91 -4.19 6.45 -5.65
C PHE A 91 -4.36 7.35 -6.86
N SER A 92 -3.47 8.32 -7.01
CA SER A 92 -3.44 9.17 -8.20
C SER A 92 -2.15 8.91 -8.97
N ILE A 93 -2.28 8.71 -10.28
CA ILE A 93 -1.15 8.46 -11.19
C ILE A 93 -1.10 9.59 -12.22
N LEU A 94 -0.31 10.62 -11.94
CA LEU A 94 -0.17 11.75 -12.85
C LEU A 94 1.00 11.53 -13.79
N ARG A 95 0.77 11.68 -15.10
CA ARG A 95 1.83 11.69 -16.09
C ARG A 95 2.42 13.09 -16.18
N LEU A 96 3.67 13.26 -15.78
CA LEU A 96 4.36 14.56 -15.84
C LEU A 96 4.89 14.85 -17.25
N ASN A 97 5.35 13.82 -17.96
CA ASN A 97 5.85 13.92 -19.33
C ASN A 97 5.85 12.54 -20.03
N SER A 98 6.54 12.42 -21.17
CA SER A 98 6.58 11.17 -21.94
C SER A 98 7.18 9.97 -21.19
N SER A 99 8.05 10.20 -20.22
CA SER A 99 8.84 9.18 -19.51
C SER A 99 8.73 9.22 -17.97
N THR A 100 7.96 10.14 -17.40
CA THR A 100 7.91 10.35 -15.94
C THR A 100 6.47 10.37 -15.44
N TRP A 101 6.25 9.68 -14.33
CA TRP A 101 4.99 9.60 -13.62
C TRP A 101 5.19 9.97 -12.16
N GLN A 102 4.16 10.57 -11.58
CA GLN A 102 4.07 10.87 -10.18
C GLN A 102 2.93 10.08 -9.57
N PHE A 103 3.23 9.43 -8.45
CA PHE A 103 2.29 8.57 -7.74
C PHE A 103 1.95 9.23 -6.40
N TYR A 104 0.67 9.42 -6.15
CA TYR A 104 0.17 9.92 -4.87
C TYR A 104 -0.73 8.87 -4.25
N THR A 105 -0.41 8.47 -3.03
CA THR A 105 -1.32 7.69 -2.18
C THR A 105 -1.86 8.64 -1.11
N SER A 106 -3.12 8.51 -0.70
CA SER A 106 -3.68 9.43 0.29
C SER A 106 -2.99 9.28 1.65
N ARG A 107 -1.97 10.10 1.89
CA ARG A 107 -1.40 10.45 3.19
C ARG A 107 -0.87 11.89 3.23
N SER A 108 -1.36 12.78 2.37
CA SER A 108 -1.22 14.21 2.68
C SER A 108 -2.30 14.56 3.70
N PRO A 109 -1.98 14.93 4.95
CA PRO A 109 -2.98 15.45 5.86
C PRO A 109 -3.49 16.77 5.29
N SER A 110 -4.76 16.82 4.89
CA SER A 110 -5.36 18.07 4.38
C SER A 110 -5.44 19.17 5.45
N VAL A 111 -5.14 18.85 6.72
CA VAL A 111 -4.94 19.82 7.80
C VAL A 111 -3.99 19.25 8.84
N PHE A 112 -2.71 19.61 8.77
CA PHE A 112 -1.81 19.54 9.92
C PHE A 112 -2.04 20.81 10.76
N CYS A 113 -3.14 20.84 11.52
CA CYS A 113 -3.36 21.89 12.51
C CYS A 113 -2.56 21.55 13.78
N GLN A 114 -1.42 22.20 13.95
CA GLN A 114 -0.75 22.28 15.23
C GLN A 114 -1.29 23.53 15.94
N ARG A 115 -1.72 23.36 17.20
CA ARG A 115 -2.13 24.47 18.05
C ARG A 115 -0.91 25.15 18.66
#